data_AF-A0A5P9XL78-F1
#
_entry.id   AF-A0A5P9XL78-F1
#
_cell.length_a   1.000
_cell.length_b   1.000
_cell.length_c   1.000
_cell.angle_alpha   90.00
_cell.angle_beta   90.00
_cell.angle_gamma   90.00
#
_symmetry.space_group_name_H-M   'P 1'
#
loop_
_entity.id
_entity.type
_entity.pdbx_description
1 polymer ?
#
loop_
_entity_poly.entity_id
_entity_poly.type
_entity_poly.pdbx_seq_one_letter_code
_entity_poly.pdbx_strand_id
1 'polypeptide(L)' 'MSSVLTIRVPEAVQDDLESLAEMTGRSRSWLAMEAIKEYLEGEQWQASQIHVGLVDADAEDFASTEEVAAVFDKWASRAD' A
#
# COMPACT_ATOMS: atom_id res chain seq x y z
N MET A 1 -3.01 -15.51 -16.83
CA MET A 1 -1.66 -16.04 -17.10
C MET A 1 -0.89 -16.04 -15.79
N SER A 2 -0.27 -17.15 -15.38
CA SER A 2 0.61 -17.19 -14.20
C SER A 2 2.07 -17.26 -14.65
N SER A 3 2.97 -16.60 -13.91
CA SER A 3 4.41 -16.69 -14.09
C SER A 3 5.06 -17.29 -12.84
N VAL A 4 6.21 -17.94 -12.99
CA VAL A 4 6.95 -18.53 -11.87
C VAL A 4 8.07 -17.57 -11.49
N LEU A 5 8.12 -17.22 -10.21
CA LEU A 5 9.20 -16.44 -9.61
C LEU A 5 10.06 -17.35 -8.73
N THR A 6 11.37 -17.40 -9.00
CA THR A 6 12.34 -18.12 -8.15
C THR A 6 13.09 -17.10 -7.29
N ILE A 7 12.92 -17.19 -5.98
CA ILE A 7 13.60 -16.33 -5.00
C ILE A 7 14.50 -17.16 -4.10
N ARG A 8 15.65 -16.60 -3.70
CA ARG A 8 16.40 -17.12 -2.55
C ARG A 8 15.82 -16.51 -1.30
N VAL A 9 15.52 -17.36 -0.32
CA VAL A 9 15.04 -16.96 1.00
C VAL A 9 16.04 -17.44 2.06
N PRO A 10 16.31 -16.64 3.10
CA PRO A 10 17.06 -17.11 4.27
C PRO A 10 16.38 -18.33 4.91
N GLU A 11 17.17 -19.21 5.51
CA GLU A 11 16.67 -20.43 6.18
C GLU A 11 15.60 -20.12 7.23
N ALA A 12 15.83 -19.09 8.05
CA ALA A 12 14.85 -18.65 9.05
C ALA A 12 13.46 -18.32 8.45
N VAL A 13 13.42 -17.68 7.28
CA VAL A 13 12.15 -17.34 6.60
C VAL A 13 11.48 -18.60 6.06
N GLN A 14 12.27 -19.56 5.59
CA GLN A 14 11.74 -20.85 5.15
C GLN A 14 11.11 -21.62 6.31
N ASP A 15 11.77 -21.64 7.47
CA ASP A 15 11.28 -22.31 8.68
C ASP A 15 9.98 -21.67 9.19
N ASP A 16 9.91 -20.34 9.22
CA ASP A 16 8.70 -19.60 9.60
C ASP A 16 7.52 -19.92 8.67
N LEU A 17 7.77 -19.98 7.36
CA LEU A 17 6.74 -20.35 6.37
C LEU A 17 6.28 -21.79 6.51
N GLU A 18 7.18 -22.73 6.84
CA GLU A 18 6.85 -24.13 7.08
C GLU A 18 5.98 -24.27 8.33
N SER A 19 6.37 -23.67 9.45
CA SER A 19 5.60 -23.69 10.69
C SER A 19 4.21 -23.08 10.51
N LEU A 20 4.11 -21.95 9.81
CA LEU A 20 2.83 -21.30 9.57
C LEU A 20 1.94 -22.11 8.61
N ALA A 21 2.54 -22.77 7.61
CA ALA A 21 1.84 -23.67 6.70
C ALA A 21 1.19 -24.84 7.46
N GLU A 22 1.92 -25.47 8.38
CA GLU A 22 1.41 -26.55 9.22
C GLU A 22 0.25 -26.10 10.10
N MET A 23 0.37 -24.95 10.75
CA MET A 23 -0.67 -24.41 11.64
C MET A 23 -1.95 -23.98 10.92
N THR A 24 -1.83 -23.49 9.68
CA THR A 24 -2.94 -22.92 8.91
C THR A 24 -3.53 -23.87 7.86
N GLY A 25 -2.86 -24.99 7.59
CA GLY A 25 -3.22 -25.92 6.51
C GLY A 25 -3.04 -25.32 5.11
N ARG A 26 -2.25 -24.25 4.98
CA ARG A 26 -1.95 -23.57 3.70
C ARG A 26 -0.61 -24.00 3.16
N SER A 27 -0.40 -23.88 1.85
CA SER A 27 0.92 -24.15 1.26
C SER A 27 1.85 -22.95 1.48
N ARG A 28 3.16 -23.22 1.58
CA ARG A 28 4.20 -22.17 1.66
C ARG A 28 4.11 -21.18 0.51
N SER A 29 3.84 -21.65 -0.71
CA SER A 29 3.67 -20.78 -1.88
C SER A 29 2.44 -19.89 -1.79
N TRP A 30 1.35 -20.38 -1.17
CA TRP A 30 0.16 -19.57 -0.93
C TRP A 30 0.46 -18.47 0.08
N LEU A 31 1.09 -18.80 1.21
CA LEU A 31 1.47 -17.84 2.24
C LEU A 31 2.46 -16.79 1.72
N ALA A 32 3.49 -17.21 0.97
CA ALA A 32 4.45 -16.30 0.36
C ALA A 32 3.76 -15.33 -0.63
N MET A 33 2.84 -15.83 -1.45
CA MET A 33 2.08 -14.97 -2.36
C MET A 33 1.16 -14.01 -1.61
N GLU A 34 0.53 -14.46 -0.53
CA GLU A 34 -0.34 -13.60 0.27
C GLU A 34 0.44 -12.45 0.91
N ALA A 35 1.60 -12.73 1.51
CA ALA A 35 2.49 -11.71 2.06
C ALA A 35 2.98 -10.71 0.98
N ILE A 36 3.30 -11.20 -0.22
CA ILE A 36 3.69 -10.34 -1.34
C ILE A 36 2.52 -9.43 -1.77
N LYS A 37 1.28 -9.94 -1.82
CA LYS A 37 0.11 -9.11 -2.16
C LYS A 37 -0.11 -8.02 -1.13
N GLU A 38 -0.08 -8.38 0.16
CA GLU A 38 -0.30 -7.41 1.24
C GLU A 38 0.74 -6.29 1.20
N TYR A 39 2.02 -6.64 0.97
CA TYR A 39 3.08 -5.66 0.75
C TYR A 39 2.80 -4.77 -0.47
N LEU A 40 2.45 -5.38 -1.61
CA LEU A 40 2.19 -4.64 -2.84
C LEU A 40 0.97 -3.73 -2.73
N GLU A 41 -0.11 -4.15 -2.07
CA GLU A 41 -1.30 -3.33 -1.86
C GLU A 41 -0.97 -2.08 -1.03
N GLY A 42 -0.16 -2.24 0.02
CA GLY A 42 0.32 -1.11 0.83
C GLY A 42 1.18 -0.13 0.04
N GLU A 43 2.21 -0.64 -0.65
CA GLU A 43 3.16 0.18 -1.40
C GLU A 43 2.54 0.81 -2.65
N GLN A 44 1.68 0.08 -3.37
CA GLN A 44 1.02 0.60 -4.57
C GLN A 44 0.00 1.67 -4.24
N TRP A 45 -0.69 1.59 -3.10
CA TRP A 45 -1.56 2.68 -2.67
C TRP A 45 -0.74 3.97 -2.49
N GLN A 46 0.40 3.91 -1.80
CA GLN A 46 1.22 5.10 -1.57
C GLN A 46 1.83 5.64 -2.87
N ALA A 47 2.41 4.78 -3.70
CA ALA A 47 3.01 5.17 -4.96
C ALA A 47 1.98 5.73 -5.94
N SER A 48 0.78 5.15 -6.00
CA SER A 48 -0.30 5.62 -6.87
C SER A 48 -0.82 7.00 -6.43
N GLN A 49 -0.95 7.27 -5.13
CA GLN A 49 -1.39 8.58 -4.64
C GLN A 49 -0.37 9.67 -4.92
N ILE A 50 0.93 9.37 -4.77
CA ILE A 50 2.00 10.30 -5.15
C ILE A 50 1.94 10.60 -6.64
N HIS A 51 1.76 9.57 -7.48
CA HIS A 51 1.69 9.77 -8.93
C HIS A 51 0.47 10.59 -9.35
N VAL A 52 -0.70 10.35 -8.76
CA VAL A 52 -1.92 11.16 -9.01
C VAL A 52 -1.67 12.61 -8.59
N GLY A 53 -1.15 12.85 -7.39
CA GLY A 53 -0.83 14.21 -6.95
C GLY A 53 0.20 14.93 -7.82
N LEU A 54 1.16 14.19 -8.41
CA LEU A 54 2.10 14.75 -9.39
C LEU A 54 1.38 15.12 -10.71
N VAL A 55 0.48 14.29 -11.20
CA VAL A 55 -0.30 14.58 -12.42
C VAL A 55 -1.19 15.80 -12.22
N ASP A 56 -1.90 15.89 -11.09
CA ASP A 56 -2.76 17.03 -10.77
C ASP A 56 -1.93 18.31 -10.60
N ALA A 57 -0.75 18.21 -9.98
CA ALA A 57 0.19 19.31 -9.84
C ALA A 57 0.76 19.79 -11.19
N ASP A 58 1.14 18.86 -12.07
CA ASP A 58 1.60 19.17 -13.43
C ASP A 58 0.47 19.79 -14.28
N ALA A 59 -0.79 19.48 -13.96
CA ALA A 59 -1.97 20.08 -14.58
C ALA A 59 -2.38 21.44 -13.99
N GLU A 60 -1.62 21.97 -13.02
CA GLU A 60 -1.95 23.17 -12.24
C GLU A 60 -3.32 23.10 -11.52
N ASP A 61 -3.82 21.88 -11.27
CA ASP A 61 -5.12 21.63 -10.61
C ASP A 61 -5.00 21.75 -9.10
N PHE A 62 -4.70 22.97 -8.65
CA PHE A 62 -4.62 23.33 -7.25
C PHE A 62 -5.84 24.13 -6.82
N ALA A 63 -6.26 23.90 -5.57
CA ALA A 63 -7.26 24.76 -4.94
C ALA A 63 -6.78 26.22 -4.91
N SER A 64 -7.69 27.12 -5.23
CA SER A 64 -7.47 28.56 -5.10
C SER A 64 -7.30 28.96 -3.63
N THR A 65 -6.69 30.13 -3.40
CA THR A 65 -6.52 30.68 -2.05
C THR A 65 -7.85 30.85 -1.31
N GLU A 66 -8.93 31.15 -2.04
CA GLU A 66 -10.27 31.36 -1.50
C GLU A 66 -10.92 30.04 -1.05
N GLU A 67 -10.74 28.96 -1.82
CA GLU A 67 -11.19 27.61 -1.46
C GLU A 67 -10.45 27.09 -0.22
N VAL A 68 -9.14 27.33 -0.15
CA VAL A 68 -8.32 26.97 1.01
C VAL A 68 -8.79 27.72 2.26
N ALA A 69 -9.05 29.02 2.17
CA ALA A 69 -9.56 29.82 3.29
C ALA A 69 -10.94 29.33 3.79
N ALA A 70 -11.85 29.00 2.87
CA ALA A 70 -13.18 28.48 3.21
C ALA A 70 -13.12 27.13 3.96
N VAL A 71 -12.16 26.26 3.62
CA VAL A 71 -11.92 25.01 4.35
C VAL A 71 -11.42 25.30 5.76
N PHE A 72 -10.43 26.18 5.92
CA PHE A 72 -9.90 26.53 7.24
C PHE A 72 -10.98 27.13 8.16
N ASP A 73 -11.81 28.05 7.66
CA ASP A 73 -12.91 28.65 8.43
C ASP A 73 -13.96 27.61 8.86
N LYS A 74 -14.27 26.65 7.98
CA LYS A 74 -15.23 25.56 8.27
C LYS A 74 -14.79 24.65 9.42
N TRP A 75 -13.48 24.45 9.59
CA TRP A 75 -12.95 23.56 10.65
C TRP A 75 -12.46 24.33 11.88
N ALA A 76 -12.07 25.59 11.74
CA ALA A 76 -11.76 26.48 12.88
C ALA A 76 -12.99 26.71 13.78
N SER A 77 -14.20 26.78 13.19
CA SER A 77 -15.46 26.90 13.94
C SER A 77 -15.88 25.64 14.71
N ARG A 78 -15.14 24.52 14.60
CA ARG A 78 -15.40 23.24 15.27
C ARG A 78 -14.33 22.87 16.31
N ALA A 79 -13.38 23.77 16.57
CA ALA A 79 -12.29 23.57 17.51
C ALA A 79 -12.59 24.05 18.94
N ASP A 80 -13.84 24.44 19.24
CA ASP A 80 -14.36 24.73 20.60
C ASP A 80 -15.30 23.62 21.09
#